data_AF-A0AB35BLS6-F1
#
_entry.id   AF-A0AB35BLS6-F1
#
_cell.length_a   1.000
_cell.length_b   1.000
_cell.length_c   1.000
_cell.angle_alpha   90.00
_cell.angle_beta   90.00
_cell.angle_gamma   90.00
#
_symmetry.space_group_name_H-M   'P 1'
#
loop_
_entity.id
_entity.type
_entity.pdbx_description
1 polymer ?
#
loop_
_entity_poly.entity_id
_entity_poly.type
_entity_poly.pdbx_seq_one_letter_code
_entity_poly.pdbx_strand_id
1 'polypeptide(L)'
;MAVDTVAEWVDDGDTRRRVWDLYRRTSPRGAGYDLGNFWRSPDDPELHVLRLDPWRIQVIRGGDLRSRIWTVDHAGDRVSVGS
;
A
#
# COMPACT_ATOMS: atom_id res chain seq x y z
N MET A 1 8.70 -11.47 -2.50
CA MET A 1 8.95 -10.01 -2.39
C MET A 1 8.81 -9.65 -0.91
N ALA A 2 9.62 -8.71 -0.43
CA ALA A 2 9.51 -8.15 0.91
C ALA A 2 9.57 -6.61 0.84
N VAL A 3 8.86 -5.94 1.75
CA VAL A 3 8.81 -4.47 1.85
C VAL A 3 8.89 -4.11 3.33
N ASP A 4 9.83 -3.24 3.69
CA ASP A 4 9.90 -2.61 5.01
C ASP A 4 9.35 -1.18 4.88
N THR A 5 8.48 -0.81 5.82
CA THR A 5 7.66 0.40 5.74
C THR A 5 7.51 1.08 7.08
N VAL A 6 7.36 2.40 7.07
CA VAL A 6 6.71 3.12 8.17
C VAL A 6 5.20 3.03 7.94
N ALA A 7 4.43 2.80 8.99
CA ALA A 7 2.98 2.67 8.93
C ALA A 7 2.32 3.74 9.78
N GLU A 8 1.28 4.39 9.24
CA GLU A 8 0.55 5.46 9.92
C GLU A 8 -0.95 5.34 9.66
N TRP A 9 -1.75 5.51 10.71
CA TRP A 9 -3.20 5.62 10.57
C TRP A 9 -3.57 6.97 9.97
N VAL A 10 -4.46 6.94 8.99
CA VAL A 10 -4.94 8.14 8.31
C VAL A 10 -6.36 8.46 8.77
N ASP A 11 -6.55 9.67 9.30
CA ASP A 11 -7.87 10.15 9.74
C ASP A 11 -8.46 11.23 8.81
N ASP A 12 -7.91 11.38 7.61
CA ASP A 12 -8.43 12.33 6.64
C ASP A 12 -9.55 11.71 5.77
N GLY A 13 -10.68 12.41 5.68
CA GLY A 13 -11.86 11.91 4.96
C GLY A 13 -11.69 11.88 3.44
N ASP A 14 -10.83 12.73 2.86
CA ASP A 14 -10.56 12.75 1.42
C ASP A 14 -9.83 11.48 0.97
N THR A 15 -8.84 11.02 1.74
CA THR A 15 -8.11 9.77 1.51
C THR A 15 -9.01 8.56 1.68
N ARG A 16 -9.86 8.53 2.73
CA ARG A 16 -10.85 7.44 2.87
C ARG A 16 -11.76 7.35 1.65
N ARG A 17 -12.30 8.49 1.19
CA ARG A 17 -13.11 8.56 -0.04
C ARG A 17 -12.34 8.09 -1.26
N ARG A 18 -11.08 8.54 -1.44
CA ARG A 18 -10.23 8.13 -2.56
C ARG A 18 -9.97 6.62 -2.57
N VAL A 19 -9.69 6.02 -1.42
CA VAL A 19 -9.46 4.57 -1.27
C VAL A 19 -10.74 3.80 -1.58
N TRP A 20 -11.87 4.22 -1.02
CA TRP A 20 -13.18 3.63 -1.30
C TRP A 20 -13.46 3.55 -2.80
N ASP A 21 -13.25 4.67 -3.46
CA ASP A 21 -13.42 4.84 -4.89
C ASP A 21 -12.45 4.01 -5.73
N LEU A 22 -11.20 3.84 -5.28
CA LEU A 22 -10.23 2.96 -5.93
C LEU A 22 -10.74 1.52 -5.93
N TYR A 23 -11.13 0.99 -4.76
CA TYR A 23 -11.65 -0.38 -4.65
C TYR A 23 -12.92 -0.57 -5.47
N ARG A 24 -13.83 0.40 -5.51
CA ARG A 24 -15.03 0.30 -6.35
C ARG A 24 -14.72 0.24 -7.85
N ARG A 25 -13.68 0.95 -8.31
CA ARG A 25 -13.35 1.06 -9.75
C ARG A 25 -12.41 -0.04 -10.25
N THR A 26 -11.44 -0.46 -9.43
CA THR A 26 -10.32 -1.30 -9.90
C THR A 26 -10.39 -2.74 -9.41
N SER A 27 -11.31 -3.07 -8.51
CA SER A 27 -11.51 -4.44 -8.04
C SER A 27 -11.87 -5.37 -9.21
N PRO A 28 -11.07 -6.42 -9.48
CA PRO A 28 -11.38 -7.37 -10.54
C PRO A 28 -12.73 -8.06 -10.30
N ARG A 29 -13.53 -8.23 -11.35
CA ARG A 29 -14.81 -8.94 -11.22
C ARG A 29 -14.59 -10.36 -10.67
N GLY A 30 -15.22 -10.67 -9.54
CA GLY A 30 -15.15 -11.98 -8.88
C GLY A 30 -13.93 -12.23 -7.98
N ALA A 31 -12.95 -11.30 -7.94
CA ALA A 31 -11.76 -11.42 -7.09
C ALA A 31 -11.42 -10.14 -6.31
N GLY A 32 -12.06 -9.02 -6.63
CA GLY A 32 -11.88 -7.76 -5.92
C GLY A 32 -12.82 -7.64 -4.72
N TYR A 33 -12.37 -6.87 -3.73
CA TYR A 33 -13.12 -6.61 -2.51
C TYR A 33 -14.02 -5.39 -2.71
N ASP A 34 -15.34 -5.60 -2.76
CA ASP A 34 -16.28 -4.49 -2.57
C ASP A 34 -16.32 -4.15 -1.08
N LEU A 35 -15.75 -2.99 -0.73
CA LEU A 35 -15.70 -2.51 0.66
C LEU A 35 -17.11 -2.31 1.23
N GLY A 36 -18.12 -2.09 0.38
CA GLY A 36 -19.52 -2.00 0.78
C GLY A 36 -20.09 -3.28 1.42
N ASN A 37 -19.41 -4.42 1.26
CA ASN A 37 -19.77 -5.66 1.94
C ASN A 37 -19.40 -5.66 3.44
N PHE A 38 -18.55 -4.73 3.88
CA PHE A 38 -18.02 -4.69 5.24
C PHE A 38 -18.37 -3.38 5.97
N TRP A 39 -18.40 -2.26 5.25
CA TRP A 39 -18.67 -0.94 5.80
C TRP A 39 -19.79 -0.23 5.04
N ARG A 40 -20.50 0.69 5.71
CA ARG A 40 -21.69 1.34 5.14
C ARG A 40 -21.36 2.46 4.16
N SER A 41 -20.22 3.14 4.37
CA SER A 41 -19.83 4.32 3.60
C SER A 41 -18.33 4.62 3.77
N PRO A 42 -17.71 5.48 2.94
CA PRO A 42 -16.34 5.94 3.17
C PRO A 42 -16.14 6.73 4.49
N ASP A 43 -17.21 7.20 5.11
CA ASP A 43 -17.19 7.89 6.41
C ASP A 43 -17.64 6.98 7.57
N ASP A 44 -17.74 5.67 7.33
CA ASP A 44 -18.04 4.70 8.38
C ASP A 44 -16.95 4.76 9.47
N PRO A 45 -17.31 4.93 10.76
CA PRO A 45 -16.32 5.09 11.83
C PRO A 45 -15.46 3.85 12.06
N GLU A 46 -15.88 2.67 11.58
CA GLU A 46 -15.08 1.43 11.65
C GLU A 46 -14.14 1.25 10.44
N LEU A 47 -14.23 2.13 9.44
CA LEU A 47 -13.32 2.15 8.29
C LEU A 47 -12.08 2.98 8.62
N HIS A 48 -10.97 2.30 8.85
CA HIS A 48 -9.66 2.94 9.03
C HIS A 48 -8.74 2.65 7.84
N VAL A 49 -8.01 3.67 7.39
CA VAL A 49 -7.00 3.54 6.33
C VAL A 49 -5.61 3.58 6.97
N LEU A 50 -4.77 2.61 6.63
CA LEU A 50 -3.37 2.56 7.02
C LEU A 50 -2.50 2.95 5.82
N ARG A 51 -1.77 4.06 5.92
CA ARG A 51 -0.75 4.45 4.94
C ARG A 51 0.54 3.68 5.22
N LEU A 52 1.15 3.17 4.16
CA LEU A 52 2.45 2.51 4.19
C LEU A 52 3.43 3.34 3.36
N ASP A 53 4.45 3.89 4.01
CA ASP A 53 5.54 4.63 3.38
C ASP A 53 6.81 3.73 3.36
N PRO A 54 7.04 3.00 2.25
CA PRO A 54 8.12 2.01 2.16
C PRO A 54 9.48 2.68 2.08
N TRP A 55 10.43 2.21 2.89
CA TRP A 55 11.82 2.66 2.85
C TRP A 55 12.77 1.59 2.33
N ARG A 56 12.33 0.33 2.28
CA ARG A 56 13.07 -0.75 1.61
C ARG A 56 12.13 -1.68 0.85
N ILE A 57 12.50 -1.99 -0.40
CA ILE A 57 11.77 -2.92 -1.26
C ILE A 57 12.76 -3.96 -1.77
N GLN A 58 12.43 -5.24 -1.59
CA GLN A 58 13.18 -6.36 -2.14
C GLN A 58 12.30 -7.19 -3.09
N VAL A 59 12.70 -7.23 -4.36
CA VAL A 59 12.09 -8.08 -5.37
C VAL A 59 13.01 -9.27 -5.64
N ILE A 60 12.47 -10.48 -5.52
CA ILE A 60 13.16 -11.74 -5.86
C ILE A 60 12.44 -12.32 -7.06
N ARG A 61 13.18 -12.62 -8.13
CA ARG A 61 12.61 -13.29 -9.31
C ARG A 61 12.67 -14.80 -9.11
N GLY A 62 11.52 -15.46 -9.18
CA GLY A 62 11.42 -16.91 -8.93
C GLY A 62 12.24 -17.78 -9.90
N GLY A 63 12.53 -17.29 -11.10
CA GLY A 63 13.25 -18.06 -12.12
C GLY A 63 14.77 -18.17 -11.91
N ASP A 64 15.40 -17.19 -11.27
CA ASP A 64 16.87 -17.14 -11.09
C ASP A 64 17.30 -16.75 -9.67
N LEU A 65 16.34 -16.54 -8.76
CA LEU A 65 16.52 -16.11 -7.38
C LEU A 65 17.33 -14.80 -7.22
N ARG A 66 17.57 -14.05 -8.31
CA ARG A 66 18.27 -12.78 -8.22
C ARG A 66 17.39 -11.77 -7.50
N SER A 67 17.98 -11.13 -6.50
CA SER A 67 17.35 -10.03 -5.79
C SER A 67 17.67 -8.69 -6.43
N ARG A 68 16.75 -7.76 -6.31
CA ARG A 68 17.04 -6.33 -6.43
C ARG A 68 16.47 -5.64 -5.21
N ILE A 69 17.30 -4.84 -4.56
CA ILE A 69 16.95 -4.12 -3.34
C ILE A 69 17.07 -2.63 -3.59
N TRP A 70 16.01 -1.90 -3.24
CA TRP A 70 15.99 -0.44 -3.22
C TRP A 70 15.79 0.02 -1.79
N THR A 71 16.57 1.01 -1.36
CA THR A 71 16.41 1.66 -0.05
C THR A 71 16.37 3.17 -0.21
N VAL A 72 15.57 3.84 0.63
CA VAL A 72 15.55 5.29 0.80
C VAL A 72 16.13 5.61 2.17
N ASP A 73 17.16 6.44 2.22
CA ASP A 73 17.69 6.93 3.50
C ASP A 73 16.71 7.96 4.09
N HIS A 74 16.20 7.72 5.30
CA HIS A 74 15.34 8.68 6.01
C HIS A 74 16.09 9.96 6.44
N ALA A 75 17.39 10.06 6.16
CA ALA A 75 18.20 11.27 6.28
C ALA A 75 18.36 11.97 4.90
N GLY A 76 17.25 12.38 4.28
CA GLY A 76 17.24 13.27 3.11
C GLY A 76 17.69 12.64 1.79
N ASP A 77 16.72 12.11 1.04
CA ASP A 77 16.74 11.94 -0.42
C ASP A 77 18.00 11.34 -1.07
N ARG A 78 18.35 10.10 -0.69
CA ARG A 78 19.22 9.25 -1.53
C ARG A 78 18.62 7.86 -1.68
N VAL A 79 18.35 7.47 -2.93
CA VAL A 79 17.96 6.10 -3.29
C VAL A 79 19.22 5.31 -3.60
N SER A 80 19.48 4.27 -2.83
CA SER A 80 20.58 3.33 -3.08
C SER A 80 20.02 2.04 -3.67
N VAL A 81 20.66 1.54 -4.74
CA VAL A 81 20.27 0.26 -5.40
C VAL A 81 21.38 -0.76 -5.18
N GLY A 82 21.08 -1.83 -4.46
CA GLY A 82 21.94 -2.99 -4.29
C GLY A 82 21.54 -4.13 -5.23
N SER A 83 22.52 -4.92 -5.67
CA SER A 83 22.31 -6.20 -6.36
C SER A 83 22.32 -7.36 -5.36
#